data_AF-A0A091C0U6-F1
#
_entry.id   AF-A0A091C0U6-F1
#
_cell.length_a   1.000
_cell.length_b   1.000
_cell.length_c   1.000
_cell.angle_alpha   90.00
_cell.angle_beta   90.00
_cell.angle_gamma   90.00
#
_symmetry.space_group_name_H-M   'P 1'
#
loop_
_entity.id
_entity.type
_entity.pdbx_description
1 polymer ?
#
loop_
_entity_poly.entity_id
_entity_poly.type
_entity_poly.pdbx_seq_one_letter_code
_entity_poly.pdbx_strand_id
1 'polypeptide(L)'
;MRNRKDNFDFRPIGHTIKEARIRQGLTRKQVGEIIKIAPRYLINIENKGQHPSVQVLYELVNLLDISIDGLFLTELTDGKSNKRKQVERQLDYLSDNELVIVNEVIQAILQV
;
A
#
# COMPACT_ATOMS: atom_id res chain seq x y z
N MET A 1 8.50 26.00 8.59
CA MET A 1 8.65 24.75 9.37
C MET A 1 7.34 23.98 9.27
N ARG A 2 7.39 22.67 8.95
CA ARG A 2 6.19 21.82 8.88
C ARG A 2 5.56 21.68 10.27
N ASN A 3 4.24 21.87 10.39
CA ASN A 3 3.53 21.83 11.66
C ASN A 3 3.37 20.37 12.14
N ARG A 4 3.42 20.10 13.45
CA ARG A 4 3.27 18.74 14.00
C ARG A 4 1.91 18.09 13.69
N LYS A 5 0.91 18.87 13.28
CA LYS A 5 -0.40 18.39 12.83
C LYS A 5 -0.38 17.79 11.41
N ASP A 6 0.71 17.94 10.66
CA ASP A 6 0.88 17.44 9.28
C ASP A 6 1.80 16.20 9.21
N ASN A 7 2.07 15.54 10.33
CA ASN A 7 2.89 14.33 10.32
C ASN A 7 2.08 13.17 9.75
N PHE A 8 2.57 12.60 8.65
CA PHE A 8 2.04 11.40 8.02
C PHE A 8 1.83 10.29 9.07
N ASP A 9 0.61 9.75 9.17
CA ASP A 9 0.33 8.66 10.10
C ASP A 9 0.85 7.33 9.55
N PHE A 10 1.93 6.82 10.12
CA PHE A 10 2.54 5.57 9.66
C PHE A 10 1.81 4.31 10.17
N ARG A 11 0.83 4.42 11.08
CA ARG A 11 0.15 3.24 11.66
C ARG A 11 -0.51 2.32 10.60
N PRO A 12 -1.20 2.83 9.56
CA PRO A 12 -1.75 1.97 8.51
C PRO A 12 -0.68 1.20 7.75
N ILE A 13 0.45 1.84 7.41
CA ILE A 13 1.58 1.16 6.76
C ILE A 13 2.19 0.11 7.69
N GLY A 14 2.39 0.45 8.96
CA GLY A 14 2.87 -0.49 9.99
C GLY A 14 1.99 -1.74 10.08
N HIS A 15 0.68 -1.58 10.01
CA HIS A 15 -0.26 -2.70 9.99
C HIS A 15 -0.11 -3.56 8.72
N THR A 16 -0.02 -2.94 7.54
CA THR A 16 0.20 -3.67 6.28
C THR A 16 1.50 -4.50 6.32
N ILE A 17 2.58 -3.94 6.85
CA ILE A 17 3.86 -4.65 7.05
C ILE A 17 3.67 -5.86 7.96
N LYS A 18 2.94 -5.69 9.07
CA LYS A 18 2.64 -6.77 10.01
C LYS A 18 1.86 -7.91 9.35
N GLU A 19 0.82 -7.59 8.59
CA GLU A 19 -0.01 -8.59 7.91
C GLU A 19 0.76 -9.34 6.82
N ALA A 20 1.56 -8.64 6.02
CA ALA A 20 2.41 -9.27 5.01
C ALA A 20 3.44 -10.22 5.65
N ARG A 21 4.08 -9.80 6.75
CA ARG A 21 5.00 -10.66 7.51
C ARG A 21 4.31 -11.92 8.01
N ILE A 22 3.11 -11.81 8.59
CA ILE A 22 2.35 -12.96 9.10
C ILE A 22 1.95 -13.89 7.97
N ARG A 23 1.51 -13.36 6.83
CA ARG A 23 1.15 -14.14 5.63
C ARG A 23 2.32 -14.98 5.11
N GLN A 24 3.54 -14.46 5.20
CA GLN A 24 4.75 -15.19 4.85
C GLN A 24 5.27 -16.12 5.97
N GLY A 25 4.59 -16.22 7.12
CA GLY A 25 5.01 -17.07 8.23
C GLY A 25 6.27 -16.61 8.96
N LEU A 26 6.70 -15.36 8.75
CA LEU A 26 7.94 -14.83 9.31
C LEU A 26 7.74 -14.31 10.73
N THR A 27 8.63 -14.67 11.65
CA THR A 27 8.72 -14.03 12.97
C THR A 27 9.44 -12.69 12.86
N ARG A 28 9.20 -11.79 13.83
CA ARG A 28 9.95 -10.51 13.89
C ARG A 28 11.45 -10.71 14.07
N LYS A 29 11.85 -11.80 14.73
CA LYS A 29 13.25 -12.17 14.92
C LYS A 29 13.90 -12.52 13.57
N GLN A 30 13.26 -13.37 12.78
CA GLN A 30 13.73 -13.73 11.44
C GLN A 30 13.86 -12.50 10.53
N VAL A 31 12.84 -11.63 10.48
CA VAL A 31 12.92 -10.38 9.70
C VAL A 31 14.08 -9.53 10.18
N GLY A 32 14.21 -9.31 11.50
CA GLY A 32 15.31 -8.55 12.08
C GLY A 32 16.69 -9.10 11.74
N GLU A 33 16.85 -10.42 11.66
CA GLU A 33 18.10 -11.08 11.27
C GLU A 33 18.41 -10.90 9.77
N ILE A 34 17.39 -10.92 8.90
CA ILE A 34 17.53 -10.76 7.45
C ILE A 34 17.96 -9.33 7.11
N ILE A 35 17.21 -8.34 7.59
CA ILE A 35 17.42 -6.91 7.25
C ILE A 35 18.24 -6.15 8.32
N LYS A 36 18.87 -6.90 9.24
CA LYS A 36 19.80 -6.37 10.26
C LYS A 36 19.22 -5.27 11.16
N ILE A 37 17.98 -5.46 11.62
CA ILE A 37 17.33 -4.58 12.59
C ILE A 37 16.97 -5.30 13.90
N ALA A 38 16.90 -4.55 15.00
CA ALA A 38 16.44 -5.10 16.27
C ALA A 38 14.95 -5.48 16.20
N PRO A 39 14.52 -6.64 16.74
CA PRO A 39 13.11 -7.05 16.73
C PRO A 39 12.18 -6.02 17.40
N ARG A 40 12.67 -5.30 18.40
CA ARG A 40 11.94 -4.21 19.09
C ARG A 40 11.64 -3.04 18.16
N TYR A 41 12.54 -2.74 17.21
CA TYR A 41 12.31 -1.69 16.23
C TYR A 41 11.15 -2.07 15.30
N LEU A 42 11.14 -3.32 14.82
CA LEU A 42 10.03 -3.84 14.00
C LEU A 42 8.69 -3.84 14.77
N ILE A 43 8.68 -4.16 16.07
CA ILE A 43 7.46 -4.04 16.90
C ILE A 43 6.91 -2.61 16.90
N ASN A 44 7.79 -1.60 17.01
CA ASN A 44 7.36 -0.21 17.04
C ASN A 44 6.88 0.27 15.67
N ILE A 45 7.53 -0.17 14.58
CA ILE A 45 7.07 0.09 13.21
C ILE A 45 5.66 -0.49 13.02
N GLU A 46 5.48 -1.78 13.34
CA GLU A 46 4.23 -2.51 13.10
C GLU A 46 3.05 -2.04 13.96
N ASN A 47 3.29 -1.67 15.22
CA ASN A 47 2.19 -1.44 16.18
C ASN A 47 2.10 -0.02 16.73
N LYS A 48 3.16 0.79 16.62
CA LYS A 48 3.21 2.14 17.24
C LYS A 48 3.33 3.27 16.23
N GLY A 49 3.33 2.97 14.93
CA GLY A 49 3.50 3.98 13.89
C GLY A 49 4.89 4.63 13.91
N GLN A 50 5.92 3.95 14.41
CA GLN A 50 7.28 4.48 14.32
C GLN A 50 7.72 4.50 12.85
N HIS A 51 8.18 5.66 12.38
CA HIS A 51 8.66 5.82 11.01
C HIS A 51 10.02 5.12 10.85
N PRO A 52 10.14 4.14 9.93
CA PRO A 52 11.43 3.60 9.55
C PRO A 52 12.26 4.63 8.76
N SER A 53 13.56 4.41 8.68
CA SER A 53 14.35 5.07 7.63
C SER A 53 13.91 4.57 6.25
N VAL A 54 14.19 5.34 5.20
CA VAL A 54 13.87 4.93 3.82
C VAL A 54 14.54 3.59 3.47
N GLN A 55 15.76 3.37 3.94
CA GLN A 55 16.48 2.10 3.75
C GLN A 55 15.71 0.92 4.37
N VAL A 56 15.31 1.04 5.64
CA VAL A 56 14.59 -0.03 6.34
C VAL A 56 13.22 -0.26 5.72
N LEU A 57 12.55 0.81 5.28
CA LEU A 57 11.30 0.67 4.53
C LEU A 57 11.49 -0.10 3.23
N TYR A 58 12.49 0.26 2.43
CA TYR A 58 12.84 -0.42 1.17
C TYR A 58 13.14 -1.90 1.38
N GLU A 59 13.92 -2.24 2.40
CA GLU A 59 14.23 -3.64 2.73
C GLU A 59 12.98 -4.42 3.17
N LEU A 60 12.10 -3.80 3.98
CA LEU A 60 10.86 -4.43 4.42
C LEU A 60 9.90 -4.68 3.25
N VAL A 61 9.69 -3.70 2.37
CA VAL A 61 8.75 -3.85 1.25
C VAL A 61 9.25 -4.87 0.23
N ASN A 62 10.56 -4.96 -0.01
CA ASN A 62 11.13 -5.99 -0.87
C ASN A 62 11.05 -7.39 -0.24
N LEU A 63 11.43 -7.52 1.04
CA LEU A 63 11.37 -8.80 1.74
C LEU A 63 9.93 -9.35 1.79
N LEU A 64 8.97 -8.47 2.05
CA LEU A 64 7.58 -8.84 2.28
C LEU A 64 6.70 -8.80 1.02
N ASP A 65 7.31 -8.52 -0.14
CA ASP A 65 6.63 -8.38 -1.43
C ASP A 65 5.43 -7.41 -1.36
N ILE A 66 5.67 -6.23 -0.80
CA ILE A 66 4.66 -5.17 -0.62
C ILE A 66 4.87 -4.13 -1.71
N SER A 67 3.82 -3.85 -2.48
CA SER A 67 3.80 -2.72 -3.41
C SER A 67 3.86 -1.39 -2.64
N ILE A 68 4.92 -0.60 -2.88
CA ILE A 68 5.10 0.75 -2.32
C ILE A 68 3.92 1.66 -2.70
N ASP A 69 3.48 1.57 -3.96
CA ASP A 69 2.30 2.31 -4.45
C ASP A 69 1.06 1.98 -3.61
N GLY A 70 0.88 0.71 -3.22
CA GLY A 70 -0.20 0.28 -2.35
C GLY A 70 -0.13 0.82 -0.91
N LEU A 71 1.05 1.22 -0.43
CA LEU A 71 1.25 1.78 0.92
C LEU A 71 0.97 3.29 1.00
N PHE A 72 1.26 4.03 -0.06
CA PHE A 72 1.19 5.50 -0.06
C PHE A 72 0.00 6.07 -0.86
N LEU A 73 -0.58 5.32 -1.81
CA LEU A 73 -1.70 5.79 -2.64
C LEU A 73 -3.09 5.52 -2.02
N THR A 74 -3.13 5.03 -0.78
CA THR A 74 -4.36 4.77 -0.01
C THR A 74 -5.09 6.06 0.38
N GLU A 75 -4.39 7.19 0.53
CA GLU A 75 -4.96 8.46 1.04
C GLU A 75 -5.58 9.38 -0.01
N LEU A 76 -5.45 9.08 -1.30
CA LEU A 76 -6.15 9.85 -2.34
C LEU A 76 -7.62 9.38 -2.41
N THR A 77 -8.41 9.87 -1.45
CA THR A 77 -9.83 10.27 -1.50
C THR A 77 -10.79 9.35 -2.30
N ASP A 78 -11.92 8.97 -1.67
CA ASP A 78 -13.16 8.45 -2.30
C ASP A 78 -13.51 6.96 -2.10
N GLY A 79 -12.78 6.21 -1.26
CA GLY A 79 -13.19 4.83 -0.89
C GLY A 79 -13.14 3.80 -2.04
N LYS A 80 -12.61 4.17 -3.21
CA LYS A 80 -12.43 3.29 -4.37
C LYS A 80 -11.26 2.33 -4.15
N SER A 81 -11.44 1.07 -4.57
CA SER A 81 -10.36 0.07 -4.54
C SER A 81 -9.19 0.45 -5.46
N ASN A 82 -7.98 -0.05 -5.17
CA ASN A 82 -6.82 0.19 -6.04
C ASN A 82 -7.05 -0.29 -7.48
N LYS A 83 -7.79 -1.41 -7.66
CA LYS A 83 -8.20 -1.89 -8.99
C LYS A 83 -9.09 -0.87 -9.71
N ARG A 84 -10.06 -0.26 -9.01
CA ARG A 84 -10.91 0.79 -9.58
C ARG A 84 -10.10 2.02 -9.98
N LYS A 85 -9.21 2.51 -9.12
CA LYS A 85 -8.33 3.65 -9.43
C LYS A 85 -7.37 3.38 -10.60
N GLN A 86 -6.90 2.14 -10.72
CA GLN A 86 -6.08 1.73 -11.86
C GLN A 86 -6.89 1.80 -13.16
N VAL A 87 -8.11 1.26 -13.17
CA VAL A 87 -8.99 1.33 -14.35
C VAL A 87 -9.31 2.78 -14.68
N GLU A 88 -9.68 3.62 -13.71
CA GLU A 88 -9.97 5.04 -13.95
C GLU A 88 -8.81 5.78 -14.62
N ARG A 89 -7.57 5.57 -14.15
CA ARG A 89 -6.38 6.13 -14.80
C ARG A 89 -6.19 5.65 -16.24
N GLN A 90 -6.62 4.44 -16.58
CA GLN A 90 -6.56 3.95 -17.95
C GLN A 90 -7.63 4.62 -18.83
N LEU A 91 -8.80 4.95 -18.26
CA LEU A 91 -9.88 5.63 -18.99
C LEU A 91 -9.50 7.04 -19.43
N ASP A 92 -8.64 7.74 -18.66
CA ASP A 92 -8.16 9.09 -19.00
C ASP A 92 -7.43 9.18 -20.35
N TYR A 93 -6.99 8.04 -20.90
CA TYR A 93 -6.27 7.95 -22.18
C TYR A 93 -7.15 7.48 -23.35
N LEU A 94 -8.44 7.25 -23.13
CA LEU A 94 -9.36 6.75 -24.15
C LEU A 94 -10.16 7.89 -24.77
N SER A 95 -10.44 7.77 -26.07
CA SER A 95 -11.40 8.63 -26.77
C SER A 95 -12.84 8.26 -26.45
N ASP A 96 -13.79 9.18 -26.74
CA ASP A 96 -15.22 8.92 -26.53
C ASP A 96 -15.70 7.64 -27.26
N ASN A 97 -15.18 7.37 -28.46
CA ASN A 97 -15.52 6.16 -29.23
C ASN A 97 -15.02 4.88 -28.53
N GLU A 98 -13.85 4.92 -27.90
CA GLU A 98 -13.32 3.77 -27.15
C GLU A 98 -14.06 3.60 -25.81
N LEU A 99 -14.49 4.69 -25.19
CA LEU A 99 -15.31 4.65 -23.97
C LEU A 99 -16.69 4.03 -24.22
N VAL A 100 -17.25 4.10 -25.43
CA VAL A 100 -18.47 3.37 -25.81
C VAL A 100 -18.29 1.87 -25.59
N ILE A 101 -17.16 1.30 -26.03
CA ILE A 101 -16.86 -0.13 -25.88
C ILE A 101 -16.74 -0.49 -24.39
N VAL A 102 -16.04 0.36 -23.60
CA VAL A 102 -15.92 0.16 -22.15
C VAL A 102 -17.31 0.16 -21.49
N ASN A 103 -18.20 1.07 -21.88
CA ASN A 103 -19.56 1.11 -21.37
C ASN A 103 -20.35 -0.15 -21.73
N GLU A 104 -20.26 -0.65 -22.97
CA GLU A 104 -20.92 -1.90 -23.39
C GLU A 104 -20.46 -3.10 -22.55
N VAL A 105 -19.15 -3.21 -22.27
CA VAL A 105 -18.60 -4.26 -21.39
C VAL A 105 -19.16 -4.11 -19.97
N ILE A 106 -19.25 -2.90 -19.45
CA ILE A 106 -19.83 -2.65 -18.12
C ILE A 106 -21.30 -3.07 -18.08
N GLN A 107 -22.12 -2.69 -19.08
CA GLN A 107 -23.53 -3.11 -19.15
C GLN A 107 -23.67 -4.63 -19.20
N ALA A 108 -22.85 -5.30 -20.03
CA ALA A 108 -22.84 -6.76 -20.11
C ALA A 108 -22.52 -7.44 -18.77
N ILE A 109 -21.60 -6.87 -17.97
CA ILE A 109 -21.28 -7.35 -16.63
C ILE A 109 -22.42 -7.10 -15.63
N LEU A 110 -23.07 -5.94 -15.73
CA LEU A 110 -24.14 -5.53 -14.82
C LEU A 110 -25.48 -6.22 -15.12
N GLN A 111 -25.60 -6.91 -16.27
CA GLN A 111 -26.86 -7.47 -16.78
C GLN A 111 -27.97 -6.42 -16.89
N VAL A 112 -27.61 -5.19 -17.28
CA VAL A 112 -28.53 -4.08 -17.55
C VAL A 112 -28.63 -3.85 -19.05
#